data_AF-A0A066XNJ1-F1
#
_entry.id   AF-A0A066XNJ1-F1
#
_cell.length_a   1.000
_cell.length_b   1.000
_cell.length_c   1.000
_cell.angle_alpha   90.00
_cell.angle_beta   90.00
_cell.angle_gamma   90.00
#
_symmetry.space_group_name_H-M   'P 1'
#
loop_
_entity.id
_entity.type
_entity.pdbx_description
1 polymer ?
#
loop_
_entity_poly.entity_id
_entity_poly.type
_entity_poly.pdbx_seq_one_letter_code
_entity_poly.pdbx_strand_id
1 'polypeptide(L)'
;MTALLGPPPKRFLELSEKCGQYWDSEGNWIAATPIPNQSFESREIRLKGEEKELLVAFVRKVLRWLPEDRPTAENLFKDEFLNQFEELPLHLHMGQMESQ
;
A
#
# COMPACT_ATOMS: atom_id res chain seq x y z
N MET A 1 -6.98 6.16 5.06
CA MET A 1 -5.56 6.50 4.92
C MET A 1 -4.94 6.88 6.26
N THR A 2 -5.51 7.83 7.00
CA THR A 2 -4.96 8.30 8.30
C THR A 2 -4.58 7.20 9.28
N ALA A 3 -5.46 6.23 9.51
CA ALA A 3 -5.18 5.11 10.41
C ALA A 3 -3.96 4.25 10.00
N LEU A 4 -3.61 4.23 8.71
CA LEU A 4 -2.54 3.38 8.16
C LEU A 4 -1.26 4.15 7.86
N LEU A 5 -1.38 5.43 7.46
CA LEU A 5 -0.27 6.28 7.04
C LEU A 5 0.12 7.33 8.09
N GLY A 6 -0.63 7.43 9.19
CA GLY A 6 -0.55 8.57 10.10
C GLY A 6 -1.20 9.84 9.51
N PRO A 7 -1.10 10.98 10.21
CA PRO A 7 -1.64 12.25 9.72
C PRO A 7 -0.98 12.67 8.39
N PRO A 8 -1.73 13.32 7.48
CA PRO A 8 -1.18 13.86 6.25
C PRO A 8 -0.22 15.02 6.54
N PRO A 9 0.78 15.26 5.68
CA PRO A 9 1.60 16.46 5.77
C PRO A 9 0.75 17.70 5.47
N LYS A 10 1.11 18.86 6.05
CA LYS A 10 0.39 20.12 5.86
C LYS A 10 0.20 20.49 4.38
N ARG A 11 1.25 20.33 3.58
CA ARG A 11 1.23 20.54 2.12
C ARG A 11 0.11 19.76 1.42
N PHE A 12 -0.26 18.57 1.91
CA PHE A 12 -1.39 17.80 1.37
C PHE A 12 -2.74 18.41 1.74
N LEU A 13 -2.89 18.89 2.99
CA LEU A 13 -4.12 19.55 3.45
C LEU A 13 -4.44 20.80 2.63
N GLU A 14 -3.40 21.53 2.24
CA GLU A 14 -3.50 22.75 1.43
C GLU A 14 -3.90 22.51 -0.03
N LEU A 15 -3.80 21.27 -0.54
CA LEU A 15 -4.18 20.94 -1.93
C LEU A 15 -5.70 20.99 -2.16
N SER A 16 -6.51 20.95 -1.10
CA SER A 16 -7.97 20.98 -1.24
C SER A 16 -8.66 21.58 -0.03
N GLU A 17 -9.54 22.54 -0.27
CA GLU A 17 -10.42 23.13 0.75
C GLU A 17 -11.31 22.07 1.45
N LYS A 18 -11.59 20.95 0.77
CA LYS A 18 -12.36 19.84 1.36
C LYS A 18 -11.66 19.19 2.56
N CYS A 19 -10.35 19.34 2.69
CA CYS A 19 -9.60 18.84 3.85
C CYS A 19 -10.06 19.50 5.15
N GLY A 20 -10.55 20.74 5.10
CA GLY A 20 -11.08 21.48 6.25
C GLY A 20 -12.32 20.85 6.91
N GLN A 21 -12.97 19.88 6.26
CA GLN A 21 -14.06 19.10 6.85
C GLN A 21 -13.58 18.06 7.87
N TYR A 22 -12.29 17.69 7.82
CA TYR A 22 -11.71 16.60 8.62
C TYR A 22 -10.49 17.03 9.44
N TRP A 23 -9.84 18.11 9.03
CA TRP A 23 -8.61 18.62 9.62
C TRP A 23 -8.73 20.12 9.92
N ASP A 24 -8.24 20.57 11.07
CA ASP A 24 -8.09 22.00 11.32
C ASP A 24 -6.83 22.58 10.63
N SER A 25 -6.62 23.89 10.79
CA SER A 25 -5.47 24.60 10.21
C SER A 25 -4.12 24.19 10.79
N GLU A 26 -4.10 23.57 11.98
CA GLU A 26 -2.89 23.05 12.62
C GLU A 26 -2.58 21.61 12.20
N GLY A 27 -3.51 20.95 11.49
CA GLY A 27 -3.38 19.57 11.05
C GLY A 27 -3.89 18.56 12.08
N ASN A 28 -4.73 18.98 13.03
CA ASN A 28 -5.39 18.07 13.96
C ASN A 28 -6.66 17.51 13.35
N TRP A 29 -6.97 16.25 13.69
CA TRP A 29 -8.21 15.60 13.27
C TRP A 29 -9.41 16.16 14.03
N ILE A 30 -10.40 16.69 13.31
CA ILE A 30 -11.60 17.33 13.89
C ILE A 30 -12.91 16.62 13.55
N ALA A 31 -12.87 15.61 12.69
CA ALA A 31 -14.10 14.88 12.34
C ALA A 31 -14.60 14.05 13.54
N ALA A 32 -15.92 14.01 13.71
CA ALA A 32 -16.58 13.25 14.77
C ALA A 32 -16.30 11.73 14.70
N THR A 33 -15.98 11.22 13.51
CA THR A 33 -15.65 9.82 13.31
C THR A 33 -14.25 9.55 13.89
N PRO A 34 -14.09 8.60 14.82
CA PRO A 34 -12.78 8.26 15.35
C PRO A 34 -11.91 7.59 14.29
N ILE A 35 -10.60 7.80 14.39
CA ILE A 35 -9.63 7.09 13.56
C ILE A 35 -9.48 5.67 14.15
N PRO A 36 -9.82 4.61 13.40
CA PRO A 36 -9.70 3.24 13.91
C PRO A 36 -8.23 2.85 14.09
N ASN A 37 -7.95 2.02 15.10
CA ASN A 37 -6.62 1.43 15.29
C ASN A 37 -6.46 0.21 14.35
N GLN A 38 -5.56 0.30 13.38
CA GLN A 38 -5.30 -0.76 12.39
C GLN A 38 -3.91 -0.62 11.78
N SER A 39 -3.40 -1.70 11.20
CA SER A 39 -2.16 -1.72 10.44
C SER A 39 -2.36 -2.40 9.09
N PHE A 40 -1.36 -2.32 8.20
CA PHE A 40 -1.42 -3.09 6.94
C PHE A 40 -1.45 -4.59 7.21
N GLU A 41 -0.69 -5.05 8.20
CA GLU A 41 -0.63 -6.44 8.64
C GLU A 41 -1.97 -6.92 9.18
N SER A 42 -2.73 -6.09 9.91
CA SER A 42 -4.04 -6.50 10.42
C SER A 42 -5.11 -6.56 9.32
N ARG A 43 -4.92 -5.82 8.21
CA ARG A 43 -5.87 -5.77 7.09
C ARG A 43 -5.65 -6.84 6.05
N GLU A 44 -4.40 -7.25 5.82
CA GLU A 44 -4.11 -8.37 4.93
C GLU A 44 -4.30 -9.70 5.67
N ILE A 45 -5.46 -10.32 5.47
CA ILE A 45 -5.86 -11.54 6.18
C ILE A 45 -5.76 -12.81 5.30
N ARG A 46 -5.55 -12.64 3.99
CA ARG A 46 -5.55 -13.75 3.03
C ARG A 46 -4.15 -14.34 2.87
N LEU A 47 -3.16 -13.48 2.66
CA LEU A 47 -1.77 -13.89 2.51
C LEU A 47 -1.16 -14.22 3.87
N LYS A 48 -0.13 -15.07 3.88
CA LYS A 48 0.59 -15.50 5.09
C LYS A 48 2.09 -15.56 4.80
N GLY A 49 2.90 -15.50 5.87
CA GLY A 49 4.36 -15.58 5.75
C GLY A 49 4.94 -14.49 4.85
N GLU A 50 5.96 -14.86 4.10
CA GLU A 50 6.75 -13.98 3.24
C GLU A 50 5.90 -13.22 2.21
N GLU A 51 4.94 -13.87 1.56
CA GLU A 51 4.09 -13.23 0.54
C GLU A 51 3.30 -12.04 1.12
N LYS A 52 2.83 -12.17 2.37
CA LYS A 52 2.17 -11.08 3.09
C LYS A 52 3.14 -9.95 3.42
N GLU A 53 4.35 -10.29 3.85
CA GLU A 53 5.38 -9.29 4.18
C GLU A 53 5.77 -8.47 2.94
N LEU A 54 5.97 -9.15 1.80
CA LEU A 54 6.24 -8.51 0.51
C LEU A 54 5.09 -7.61 0.06
N LEU A 55 3.84 -8.08 0.13
CA LEU A 55 2.68 -7.24 -0.22
C LEU A 55 2.59 -6.00 0.68
N VAL A 56 2.75 -6.17 1.99
CA VAL A 56 2.71 -5.05 2.94
C VAL A 56 3.82 -4.05 2.65
N ALA A 57 5.04 -4.52 2.37
CA ALA A 57 6.16 -3.67 1.98
C ALA A 57 5.87 -2.91 0.67
N PHE A 58 5.32 -3.59 -0.33
CA PHE A 58 4.92 -3.00 -1.60
C PHE A 58 3.86 -1.91 -1.42
N VAL A 59 2.77 -2.20 -0.70
CA VAL A 59 1.68 -1.24 -0.46
C VAL A 59 2.17 0.00 0.29
N ARG A 60 3.14 -0.13 1.21
CA ARG A 60 3.79 1.01 1.88
C ARG A 60 4.57 1.91 0.92
N LYS A 61 5.11 1.37 -0.18
CA LYS A 61 5.77 2.16 -1.23
C LYS A 61 4.73 2.92 -2.06
N VAL A 62 3.63 2.24 -2.42
CA VAL A 62 2.55 2.77 -3.28
C VAL A 62 1.72 3.85 -2.58
N LEU A 63 1.31 3.62 -1.34
CA LEU A 63 0.42 4.51 -0.61
C LEU A 63 1.20 5.64 0.05
N ARG A 64 1.24 6.78 -0.63
CA ARG A 64 1.77 8.04 -0.12
C ARG A 64 0.67 9.09 -0.08
N TRP A 65 0.76 9.99 0.89
CA TRP A 65 -0.14 11.14 0.94
C TRP A 65 -0.01 11.99 -0.31
N LEU A 66 1.22 12.28 -0.72
CA LEU A 66 1.46 13.12 -1.87
C LEU A 66 1.75 12.33 -3.13
N PRO A 67 1.19 12.77 -4.26
CA PRO A 67 1.45 12.14 -5.54
C PRO A 67 2.93 12.05 -5.89
N GLU A 68 3.70 13.10 -5.56
CA GLU A 68 5.11 13.24 -5.94
C GLU A 68 6.03 12.30 -5.17
N ASP A 69 5.61 11.86 -3.97
CA ASP A 69 6.36 10.90 -3.16
C ASP A 69 6.15 9.45 -3.67
N ARG A 70 5.22 9.22 -4.61
CA ARG A 70 4.94 7.88 -5.14
C ARG A 70 6.00 7.46 -6.17
N PRO A 71 6.49 6.22 -6.12
CA PRO A 71 7.30 5.68 -7.21
C PRO A 71 6.50 5.62 -8.52
N THR A 72 7.20 5.69 -9.65
CA THR A 72 6.59 5.50 -10.96
C THR A 72 6.05 4.08 -11.11
N ALA A 73 5.08 3.89 -12.02
CA ALA A 73 4.57 2.56 -12.35
C ALA A 73 5.70 1.60 -12.79
N GLU A 74 6.68 2.10 -13.56
CA GLU A 74 7.84 1.32 -13.97
C GLU A 74 8.69 0.85 -12.77
N ASN A 75 8.95 1.73 -11.80
CA ASN A 75 9.69 1.36 -10.60
C ASN A 75 8.91 0.36 -9.74
N LEU A 76 7.59 0.51 -9.65
CA LEU A 76 6.73 -0.44 -8.93
C LEU A 76 6.67 -1.80 -9.63
N PHE A 77 6.69 -1.84 -10.96
CA PHE A 77 6.70 -3.08 -11.73
C PHE A 77 7.95 -3.92 -11.44
N LYS A 78 9.06 -3.28 -11.05
CA LYS A 78 10.32 -3.94 -10.67
C LYS A 78 10.35 -4.42 -9.22
N ASP A 79 9.28 -4.20 -8.45
CA ASP A 79 9.24 -4.57 -7.03
C ASP A 79 9.22 -6.09 -6.82
N GLU A 80 9.91 -6.53 -5.78
CA GLU A 80 10.01 -7.94 -5.38
C GLU A 80 8.64 -8.60 -5.25
N PHE A 81 7.62 -7.88 -4.76
CA PHE A 81 6.26 -8.42 -4.65
C PHE A 81 5.65 -8.78 -6.02
N LEU A 82 5.94 -8.04 -7.09
CA LEU A 82 5.40 -8.32 -8.42
C LEU A 82 6.27 -9.31 -9.21
N ASN A 83 7.58 -9.35 -8.93
CA ASN A 83 8.53 -10.22 -9.63
C ASN A 83 8.79 -11.57 -8.96
N GLN A 84 7.93 -11.99 -8.02
CA GLN A 84 8.03 -13.27 -7.32
C GLN A 84 8.12 -14.50 -8.26
N PHE A 85 7.66 -14.37 -9.51
CA PHE A 85 7.57 -15.47 -10.47
C PHE A 85 8.49 -15.32 -11.70
N GLU A 86 9.32 -14.27 -11.77
CA GLU A 86 10.22 -14.06 -12.92
C GLU A 86 11.38 -15.09 -12.96
N GLU A 87 11.66 -15.80 -11.86
CA GLU A 87 12.75 -16.77 -11.77
C GLU A 87 12.35 -18.26 -11.89
N LEU A 88 11.10 -18.59 -12.28
CA LEU A 88 10.75 -19.99 -12.56
C LEU A 88 11.25 -20.39 -13.96
N PRO A 89 12.23 -21.30 -14.10
CA PRO A 89 12.71 -21.69 -15.41
C PRO A 89 11.60 -22.45 -16.14
N LEU A 90 11.40 -22.14 -17.42
CA LEU A 90 10.34 -22.62 -18.32
C LEU A 90 10.02 -24.14 -18.24
N HIS A 91 10.97 -24.97 -17.77
CA HIS A 91 10.78 -26.41 -17.60
C HIS A 91 9.74 -26.85 -16.56
N LEU A 92 9.36 -26.01 -15.60
CA LEU A 92 8.38 -26.38 -14.55
C LEU A 92 6.92 -26.25 -14.99
N HIS A 93 6.65 -25.61 -16.14
CA HIS A 93 5.27 -25.44 -16.65
C HIS A 93 4.74 -26.63 -17.45
N MET A 94 5.59 -27.59 -17.86
CA MET A 94 5.16 -28.74 -18.67
C MET A 94 5.00 -30.03 -17.85
N GLY A 95 5.35 -30.04 -16.56
CA GLY A 95 5.34 -31.26 -15.74
C GLY A 95 4.00 -31.64 -15.09
N GLN A 96 2.93 -30.84 -15.27
CA GLN A 96 1.62 -31.10 -14.66
C GLN A 96 0.47 -31.30 -15.64
N MET A 97 0.75 -31.46 -16.94
CA MET A 97 -0.28 -31.79 -17.94
C MET A 97 -0.19 -33.22 -18.53
N GLU A 98 0.71 -34.08 -18.03
CA GLU A 98 0.84 -35.47 -18.52
C GLU A 98 0.60 -36.53 -17.45
N SER A 99 -0.46 -36.37 -16.65
CA SER A 99 -0.97 -37.48 -15.85
C SER A 99 -2.50 -37.45 -15.75
N GLN A 100 -3.15 -37.78 -16.86
CA GLN A 100 -4.45 -38.43 -16.93
C GLN A 100 -4.44 -39.44 -18.08
#